data_AF-A0A7Z9A4A0-F1
#
_entry.id   AF-A0A7Z9A4A0-F1
#
_cell.length_a   1.000
_cell.length_b   1.000
_cell.length_c   1.000
_cell.angle_alpha   90.00
_cell.angle_beta   90.00
_cell.angle_gamma   90.00
#
_symmetry.space_group_name_H-M   'P 1'
#
loop_
_entity.id
_entity.type
_entity.pdbx_description
1 polymer ?
#
loop_
_entity_poly.entity_id
_entity_poly.type
_entity_poly.pdbx_seq_one_letter_code
_entity_poly.pdbx_strand_id
1 'polypeptide(L)'
;MPTTDSPAPDPRFDRQARYISALEQLADPAPVTRLSGAQSLIWLIDEWLADETLPGPTRHAEATALIDSLCAYIRSPYPMAPEYEILSRDEPDPALSEEDKRNFPHDKAEFDAEVTVRLTLLLAVHTRVIGTRESPGPWSGFAYDFSGSVFFYPVNLSGSYWSVPLNMAEATFCADADFSSSTYLADAIFNDTVFNGDADFSHSIYGADVHFNKIHFNGVLNASSTIYEQGVSIQGVCLQEADLSGCLYHGNTWIDITHHGHANLSRCLYYGEHIDLSSNYHQGVTANNCIYHGKTRLGYGDGERLADYSRSVFFADLEHDETTFAGPIDYSHNVYYGHTEIIINTYQGDVTMRESIYLGQGAGLTYNTYEAKADFGDCLYLQCVPPPEGEDYGVGNAYGVFSGSCYEGPVTYGPALFCQSVSLDEVQYGTPDNSFAGCIFNPAVRNTFTVDYDSDYEAEIRAEYPVGSRLLNGSQVAHMNERSQHVRELAETLLQAPADSEERWAIHQQILAVCNELKQWAYAL
;
A
#
# COMPACT_ATOMS: atom_id res chain seq x y z
N MET A 1 23.42 -0.93 -77.20
CA MET A 1 23.44 -1.66 -75.92
C MET A 1 22.25 -1.17 -75.12
N PRO A 2 21.33 -2.03 -74.67
CA PRO A 2 20.33 -1.60 -73.69
C PRO A 2 21.00 -1.56 -72.32
N THR A 3 20.97 -0.40 -71.68
CA THR A 3 21.33 -0.22 -70.27
C THR A 3 20.23 -0.82 -69.41
N THR A 4 20.50 -1.97 -68.82
CA THR A 4 19.67 -2.55 -67.76
C THR A 4 19.94 -1.79 -66.47
N ASP A 5 19.17 -0.74 -66.20
CA ASP A 5 18.98 -0.26 -64.83
C ASP A 5 18.11 -1.28 -64.11
N SER A 6 18.74 -2.31 -63.55
CA SER A 6 18.09 -3.07 -62.48
C SER A 6 17.85 -2.10 -61.32
N PRO A 7 16.63 -2.02 -60.76
CA PRO A 7 16.41 -1.20 -59.57
C PRO A 7 17.37 -1.66 -58.47
N ALA A 8 17.96 -0.72 -57.74
CA ALA A 8 18.81 -1.02 -56.60
C ALA A 8 18.06 -1.98 -55.66
N PRO A 9 18.72 -3.02 -55.11
CA PRO A 9 18.08 -3.97 -54.23
C PRO A 9 17.41 -3.22 -53.07
N ASP A 10 16.14 -3.53 -52.83
CA ASP A 10 15.38 -2.91 -51.76
C ASP A 10 16.08 -3.22 -50.42
N PRO A 11 16.54 -2.19 -49.67
CA PRO A 11 17.30 -2.37 -48.43
C PRO A 11 16.55 -3.19 -47.37
N ARG A 12 15.23 -3.34 -47.52
CA ARG A 12 14.42 -4.24 -46.69
C ARG A 12 14.80 -5.72 -46.84
N PHE A 13 15.18 -6.17 -48.04
CA PHE A 13 15.61 -7.57 -48.24
C PHE A 13 16.93 -7.88 -47.54
N ASP A 14 17.86 -6.92 -47.51
CA ASP A 14 19.12 -7.08 -46.79
C ASP A 14 18.90 -7.18 -45.27
N ARG A 15 18.07 -6.28 -44.71
CA ARG A 15 17.70 -6.34 -43.28
C ARG A 15 16.99 -7.63 -42.92
N GLN A 16 16.10 -8.13 -43.78
CA GLN A 16 15.41 -9.40 -43.55
C GLN A 16 16.39 -10.59 -43.55
N ALA A 17 17.38 -10.61 -44.44
CA ALA A 17 18.42 -11.64 -44.44
C ALA A 17 19.29 -11.58 -43.18
N ARG A 18 19.68 -10.37 -42.74
CA ARG A 18 20.41 -10.16 -41.49
C ARG A 18 19.59 -10.57 -40.25
N TYR A 19 18.29 -10.30 -40.26
CA TYR A 19 17.37 -10.74 -39.21
C TYR A 19 17.32 -12.27 -39.10
N ILE A 20 17.13 -12.98 -40.22
CA ILE A 20 17.17 -14.46 -40.23
C ILE A 20 18.51 -14.98 -39.71
N SER A 21 19.63 -14.40 -40.16
CA SER A 21 20.96 -14.80 -39.70
C SER A 21 21.15 -14.54 -38.19
N ALA A 22 20.62 -13.45 -37.65
CA ALA A 22 20.66 -13.17 -36.21
C ALA A 22 19.89 -14.22 -35.40
N LEU A 23 18.73 -14.68 -35.89
CA LEU A 23 17.96 -15.75 -35.26
C LEU A 23 18.68 -17.10 -35.31
N GLU A 24 19.32 -17.43 -36.43
CA GLU A 24 20.15 -18.64 -36.55
C GLU A 24 21.33 -18.61 -35.57
N GLN A 25 21.96 -17.45 -35.41
CA GLN A 25 23.04 -17.26 -34.44
C GLN A 25 22.57 -17.37 -32.99
N LEU A 26 21.39 -16.83 -32.66
CA LEU A 26 20.78 -16.99 -31.33
C LEU A 26 20.46 -18.46 -31.00
N ALA A 27 20.16 -19.28 -32.00
CA ALA A 27 19.92 -20.71 -31.83
C ALA A 27 21.21 -21.56 -31.82
N ASP A 28 22.38 -20.97 -32.02
CA ASP A 28 23.66 -21.69 -32.10
C ASP A 28 24.10 -22.21 -30.72
N PRO A 29 24.67 -23.42 -30.60
CA PRO A 29 25.15 -23.93 -29.31
C PRO A 29 26.32 -23.12 -28.73
N ALA A 30 27.11 -22.41 -29.54
CA ALA A 30 28.25 -21.65 -29.07
C ALA A 30 27.81 -20.29 -28.47
N PRO A 31 28.11 -19.99 -27.19
CA PRO A 31 27.64 -18.76 -26.55
C PRO A 31 28.11 -17.47 -27.23
N VAL A 32 29.33 -17.45 -27.78
CA VAL A 32 29.87 -16.29 -28.51
C VAL A 32 29.08 -16.01 -29.79
N THR A 33 28.60 -17.06 -30.47
CA THR A 33 27.73 -16.92 -31.65
C THR A 33 26.37 -16.36 -31.23
N ARG A 34 25.78 -16.88 -30.15
CA ARG A 34 24.51 -16.36 -29.60
C ARG A 34 24.59 -14.90 -29.22
N LEU A 35 25.68 -14.49 -28.56
CA LEU A 35 25.92 -13.08 -28.22
C LEU A 35 26.01 -12.19 -29.48
N SER A 36 26.65 -12.68 -30.55
CA SER A 36 26.72 -11.96 -31.83
C SER A 36 25.34 -11.82 -32.49
N GLY A 37 24.52 -12.89 -32.40
CA GLY A 37 23.12 -12.86 -32.84
C GLY A 37 22.28 -11.86 -32.06
N ALA A 38 22.42 -11.83 -30.74
CA ALA A 38 21.74 -10.87 -29.86
C ALA A 38 22.09 -9.42 -30.22
N GLN A 39 23.38 -9.11 -30.37
CA GLN A 39 23.85 -7.77 -30.77
C GLN A 39 23.34 -7.37 -32.15
N SER A 40 23.34 -8.31 -33.11
CA SER A 40 22.81 -8.08 -34.46
C SER A 40 21.32 -7.76 -34.43
N LEU A 41 20.54 -8.46 -33.61
CA LEU A 41 19.11 -8.21 -33.43
C LEU A 41 18.86 -6.80 -32.85
N ILE A 42 19.60 -6.42 -31.79
CA ILE A 42 19.51 -5.08 -31.17
C ILE A 42 19.80 -3.98 -32.18
N TRP A 43 20.91 -4.11 -32.94
CA TRP A 43 21.28 -3.11 -33.94
C TRP A 43 20.27 -3.00 -35.07
N LEU A 44 19.68 -4.11 -35.51
CA LEU A 44 18.64 -4.09 -36.53
C LEU A 44 17.38 -3.36 -36.04
N ILE A 45 16.99 -3.50 -34.77
CA ILE A 45 15.86 -2.74 -34.20
C ILE A 45 16.16 -1.24 -34.28
N ASP A 46 17.33 -0.81 -33.80
CA ASP A 46 17.74 0.60 -33.86
C ASP A 46 17.84 1.11 -35.31
N GLU A 47 18.36 0.30 -36.23
CA GLU A 47 18.48 0.63 -37.65
C GLU A 47 17.10 0.82 -38.31
N TRP A 48 16.14 -0.08 -38.04
CA TRP A 48 14.77 0.07 -38.52
C TRP A 48 14.12 1.33 -37.97
N LEU A 49 14.29 1.61 -36.69
CA LEU A 49 13.75 2.81 -36.05
C LEU A 49 14.37 4.10 -36.60
N ALA A 50 15.66 4.11 -36.92
CA ALA A 50 16.36 5.28 -37.45
C ALA A 50 16.06 5.59 -38.93
N ASP A 51 15.47 4.66 -39.69
CA ASP A 51 15.28 4.82 -41.14
C ASP A 51 14.09 5.73 -41.51
N GLU A 52 14.30 7.04 -41.44
CA GLU A 52 13.29 8.05 -41.78
C GLU A 52 12.83 8.01 -43.26
N THR A 53 13.45 7.20 -44.12
CA THR A 53 13.00 7.02 -45.51
C THR A 53 11.74 6.15 -45.61
N LEU A 54 11.43 5.38 -44.56
CA LEU A 54 10.27 4.50 -44.48
C LEU A 54 9.15 5.10 -43.62
N PRO A 55 7.87 4.82 -43.93
CA PRO A 55 6.75 5.23 -43.09
C PRO A 55 6.88 4.71 -41.65
N GLY A 56 6.54 5.55 -40.67
CA GLY A 56 6.57 5.19 -39.25
C GLY A 56 5.88 3.86 -38.91
N PRO A 57 4.65 3.59 -39.41
CA PRO A 57 3.98 2.30 -39.18
C PRO A 57 4.75 1.08 -39.71
N THR A 58 5.46 1.23 -40.84
CA THR A 58 6.28 0.15 -41.39
C THR A 58 7.51 -0.08 -40.53
N ARG A 59 8.24 0.97 -40.14
CA ARG A 59 9.37 0.87 -39.21
C ARG A 59 8.97 0.20 -37.90
N HIS A 60 7.83 0.62 -37.35
CA HIS A 60 7.30 0.09 -36.11
C HIS A 60 6.98 -1.40 -36.25
N ALA A 61 6.24 -1.81 -37.29
CA ALA A 61 5.88 -3.21 -37.50
C ALA A 61 7.11 -4.14 -37.65
N GLU A 62 8.14 -3.69 -38.37
CA GLU A 62 9.39 -4.46 -38.52
C GLU A 62 10.13 -4.55 -37.18
N ALA A 63 10.27 -3.43 -36.45
CA ALA A 63 10.90 -3.42 -35.13
C ALA A 63 10.14 -4.29 -34.11
N THR A 64 8.80 -4.30 -34.15
CA THR A 64 7.96 -5.18 -33.31
C THR A 64 8.34 -6.64 -33.50
N ALA A 65 8.49 -7.12 -34.74
CA ALA A 65 8.83 -8.52 -35.00
C ALA A 65 10.21 -8.92 -34.43
N LEU A 66 11.17 -7.98 -34.43
CA LEU A 66 12.49 -8.21 -33.82
C LEU A 66 12.41 -8.19 -32.28
N ILE A 67 11.62 -7.29 -31.69
CA ILE A 67 11.38 -7.24 -30.24
C ILE A 67 10.67 -8.51 -29.76
N ASP A 68 9.66 -8.99 -30.49
CA ASP A 68 8.96 -10.25 -30.20
C ASP A 68 9.94 -11.43 -30.16
N SER A 69 10.90 -11.47 -31.09
CA SER A 69 11.94 -12.51 -31.11
C SER A 69 12.94 -12.39 -29.97
N LEU A 70 13.31 -11.16 -29.59
CA LEU A 70 14.14 -10.90 -28.40
C LEU A 70 13.42 -11.41 -27.14
N CYS A 71 12.15 -11.06 -26.96
CA CYS A 71 11.31 -11.51 -25.86
C CYS A 71 11.15 -13.04 -25.86
N ALA A 72 10.95 -13.65 -27.03
CA ALA A 72 10.87 -15.10 -27.17
C ALA A 72 12.18 -15.81 -26.76
N TYR A 73 13.34 -15.21 -27.05
CA TYR A 73 14.63 -15.74 -26.58
C TYR A 73 14.75 -15.65 -25.05
N ILE A 74 14.38 -14.52 -24.44
CA ILE A 74 14.38 -14.35 -22.98
C ILE A 74 13.40 -15.32 -22.29
N ARG A 75 12.24 -15.60 -22.89
CA ARG A 75 11.27 -16.59 -22.40
C ARG A 75 11.71 -18.04 -22.62
N SER A 76 12.70 -18.29 -23.48
CA SER A 76 13.08 -19.66 -23.81
C SER A 76 13.60 -20.40 -22.57
N PRO A 77 13.18 -21.66 -22.33
CA PRO A 77 13.66 -22.42 -21.18
C PRO A 77 15.17 -22.62 -21.22
N TYR A 78 15.83 -22.47 -20.08
CA TYR A 78 17.25 -22.79 -19.92
C TYR A 78 17.44 -23.89 -18.87
N PRO A 79 17.97 -25.07 -19.23
CA PRO A 79 18.01 -26.23 -18.33
C PRO A 79 18.74 -26.00 -17.00
N MET A 80 19.73 -25.11 -16.97
CA MET A 80 20.54 -24.83 -15.78
C MET A 80 20.01 -23.65 -14.95
N ALA A 81 18.90 -23.01 -15.37
CA ALA A 81 18.26 -21.94 -14.58
C ALA A 81 17.89 -22.36 -13.15
N PRO A 82 17.38 -23.59 -12.89
CA PRO A 82 17.11 -24.06 -11.53
C PRO A 82 18.36 -24.19 -10.64
N GLU A 83 19.56 -24.21 -11.22
CA GLU A 83 20.83 -24.31 -10.48
C GLU A 83 21.40 -22.93 -10.09
N TYR A 84 20.62 -21.85 -10.23
CA TYR A 84 21.04 -20.48 -9.91
C TYR A 84 21.70 -20.36 -8.54
N GLU A 85 21.13 -20.93 -7.47
CA GLU A 85 21.69 -20.82 -6.11
C GLU A 85 23.11 -21.42 -5.97
N ILE A 86 23.44 -22.39 -6.82
CA ILE A 86 24.74 -23.06 -6.85
C ILE A 86 25.68 -22.31 -7.80
N LEU A 87 25.25 -22.07 -9.04
CA LEU A 87 26.10 -21.55 -10.13
C LEU A 87 26.34 -20.03 -10.07
N SER A 88 25.51 -19.29 -9.32
CA SER A 88 25.74 -17.86 -9.04
C SER A 88 26.94 -17.60 -8.12
N ARG A 89 27.43 -18.61 -7.40
CA ARG A 89 28.57 -18.49 -6.47
C ARG A 89 29.90 -18.46 -7.22
N ASP A 90 30.92 -17.84 -6.62
CA ASP A 90 32.27 -17.80 -7.18
C ASP A 90 33.00 -19.15 -7.06
N GLU A 91 32.73 -19.90 -5.99
CA GLU A 91 33.34 -21.20 -5.69
C GLU A 91 32.26 -22.26 -5.45
N PRO A 92 32.54 -23.55 -5.75
CA PRO A 92 31.57 -24.62 -5.51
C PRO A 92 31.30 -24.78 -4.01
N ASP A 93 30.05 -25.07 -3.66
CA ASP A 93 29.69 -25.36 -2.27
C ASP A 93 30.52 -26.55 -1.74
N PRO A 94 31.18 -26.43 -0.57
CA PRO A 94 31.95 -27.52 0.03
C PRO A 94 31.17 -28.82 0.23
N ALA A 95 29.84 -28.73 0.37
CA ALA A 95 28.93 -29.86 0.55
C ALA A 95 28.60 -30.62 -0.75
N LEU A 96 28.96 -30.09 -1.92
CA LEU A 96 28.80 -30.78 -3.20
C LEU A 96 29.63 -32.07 -3.26
N SER A 97 29.20 -33.01 -4.11
CA SER A 97 30.00 -34.21 -4.37
C SER A 97 31.32 -33.83 -5.06
N GLU A 98 32.33 -34.69 -4.92
CA GLU A 98 33.61 -34.48 -5.62
C GLU A 98 33.47 -34.48 -7.15
N GLU A 99 32.41 -35.08 -7.68
CA GLU A 99 32.09 -35.04 -9.11
C GLU A 99 31.51 -33.68 -9.50
N ASP A 100 30.52 -33.18 -8.77
CA ASP A 100 29.92 -31.87 -9.03
C ASP A 100 30.95 -30.75 -8.88
N LYS A 101 31.85 -30.84 -7.90
CA LYS A 101 32.98 -29.89 -7.75
C LYS A 101 33.91 -29.88 -8.96
N ARG A 102 34.12 -31.04 -9.62
CA ARG A 102 34.94 -31.12 -10.84
C ARG A 102 34.23 -30.52 -12.04
N ASN A 103 32.90 -30.65 -12.12
CA ASN A 103 32.10 -30.15 -13.23
C ASN A 103 31.75 -28.65 -13.06
N PHE A 104 31.67 -28.16 -11.82
CA PHE A 104 31.28 -26.80 -11.48
C PHE A 104 31.93 -25.70 -12.34
N PRO A 105 33.26 -25.69 -12.60
CA PRO A 105 33.86 -24.63 -13.42
C PRO A 105 33.35 -24.61 -14.86
N HIS A 106 33.05 -25.79 -15.43
CA HIS A 106 32.49 -25.90 -16.77
C HIS A 106 31.03 -25.43 -16.79
N ASP A 107 30.23 -25.94 -15.85
CA ASP A 107 28.80 -25.66 -15.77
C ASP A 107 28.55 -24.18 -15.45
N LYS A 108 29.35 -23.60 -14.54
CA LYS A 108 29.35 -22.16 -14.27
C LYS A 108 29.72 -21.35 -15.52
N ALA A 109 30.70 -21.77 -16.31
CA ALA A 109 31.06 -21.05 -17.53
C ALA A 109 29.95 -21.07 -18.59
N GLU A 110 29.22 -22.19 -18.73
CA GLU A 110 28.06 -22.29 -19.63
C GLU A 110 26.90 -21.42 -19.14
N PHE A 111 26.63 -21.46 -17.83
CA PHE A 111 25.64 -20.63 -17.14
C PHE A 111 25.91 -19.13 -17.30
N ASP A 112 27.11 -18.68 -16.93
CA ASP A 112 27.53 -17.28 -17.01
C ASP A 112 27.49 -16.77 -18.47
N ALA A 113 27.74 -17.64 -19.45
CA ALA A 113 27.66 -17.29 -20.86
C ALA A 113 26.21 -17.08 -21.33
N GLU A 114 25.26 -17.92 -20.88
CA GLU A 114 23.84 -17.70 -21.15
C GLU A 114 23.31 -16.44 -20.45
N VAL A 115 23.70 -16.23 -19.19
CA VAL A 115 23.42 -14.98 -18.45
C VAL A 115 23.88 -13.79 -19.28
N THR A 116 25.12 -13.81 -19.80
CA THR A 116 25.68 -12.73 -20.61
C THR A 116 24.82 -12.40 -21.85
N VAL A 117 24.31 -13.41 -22.55
CA VAL A 117 23.46 -13.20 -23.74
C VAL A 117 22.13 -12.56 -23.35
N ARG A 118 21.43 -13.10 -22.35
CA ARG A 118 20.10 -12.59 -21.96
C ARG A 118 20.17 -11.22 -21.30
N LEU A 119 21.18 -10.98 -20.47
CA LEU A 119 21.40 -9.67 -19.84
C LEU A 119 21.78 -8.62 -20.91
N THR A 120 22.49 -8.99 -21.98
CA THR A 120 22.75 -8.09 -23.12
C THR A 120 21.45 -7.65 -23.80
N LEU A 121 20.53 -8.57 -24.03
CA LEU A 121 19.20 -8.27 -24.61
C LEU A 121 18.38 -7.40 -23.67
N LEU A 122 18.29 -7.76 -22.39
CA LEU A 122 17.50 -7.04 -21.40
C LEU A 122 18.05 -5.64 -21.12
N LEU A 123 19.38 -5.47 -21.06
CA LEU A 123 20.03 -4.16 -20.93
C LEU A 123 19.75 -3.26 -22.15
N ALA A 124 19.69 -3.85 -23.35
CA ALA A 124 19.34 -3.09 -24.55
C ALA A 124 17.89 -2.58 -24.49
N VAL A 125 16.97 -3.38 -23.95
CA VAL A 125 15.60 -2.95 -23.63
C VAL A 125 15.63 -1.83 -22.60
N HIS A 126 16.19 -2.07 -21.40
CA HIS A 126 16.26 -1.11 -20.29
C HIS A 126 16.73 0.26 -20.75
N THR A 127 17.93 0.32 -21.35
CA THR A 127 18.55 1.59 -21.77
C THR A 127 17.74 2.39 -22.79
N ARG A 128 16.80 1.76 -23.50
CA ARG A 128 15.99 2.39 -24.55
C ARG A 128 14.53 2.59 -24.19
N VAL A 129 14.08 2.00 -23.08
CA VAL A 129 12.76 2.29 -22.50
C VAL A 129 12.83 3.35 -21.40
N ILE A 130 14.02 3.70 -20.90
CA ILE A 130 14.21 4.86 -20.02
C ILE A 130 13.69 6.13 -20.71
N GLY A 131 12.84 6.88 -20.03
CA GLY A 131 12.26 8.11 -20.56
C GLY A 131 11.20 8.70 -19.64
N THR A 132 10.49 9.70 -20.14
CA THR A 132 9.34 10.32 -19.45
C THR A 132 8.16 10.44 -20.41
N ARG A 133 7.02 10.92 -19.90
CA ARG A 133 5.85 11.22 -20.74
C ARG A 133 6.14 12.23 -21.84
N GLU A 134 6.98 13.22 -21.56
CA GLU A 134 7.36 14.30 -22.49
C GLU A 134 8.49 13.89 -23.43
N SER A 135 9.34 12.96 -23.01
CA SER A 135 10.45 12.43 -23.79
C SER A 135 10.55 10.91 -23.63
N PRO A 136 9.63 10.13 -24.24
CA PRO A 136 9.68 8.67 -24.19
C PRO A 136 10.98 8.12 -24.76
N GLY A 137 11.43 6.99 -24.23
CA GLY A 137 12.55 6.24 -24.81
C GLY A 137 12.21 5.73 -26.21
N PRO A 138 13.21 5.53 -27.09
CA PRO A 138 12.97 5.09 -28.47
C PRO A 138 12.28 3.73 -28.56
N TRP A 139 12.33 2.92 -27.51
CA TRP A 139 11.73 1.58 -27.44
C TRP A 139 10.49 1.51 -26.52
N SER A 140 10.06 2.64 -25.94
CA SER A 140 8.91 2.73 -25.02
C SER A 140 7.55 2.48 -25.66
N GLY A 141 7.48 2.53 -27.00
CA GLY A 141 6.26 2.35 -27.78
C GLY A 141 5.92 0.91 -28.14
N PHE A 142 6.65 -0.07 -27.60
CA PHE A 142 6.49 -1.50 -27.93
C PHE A 142 5.93 -2.29 -26.75
N ALA A 143 5.18 -3.35 -27.06
CA ALA A 143 4.75 -4.32 -26.06
C ALA A 143 5.89 -5.29 -25.75
N TYR A 144 6.04 -5.66 -24.48
CA TYR A 144 7.04 -6.62 -24.05
C TYR A 144 6.36 -7.76 -23.31
N ASP A 145 6.56 -8.98 -23.82
CA ASP A 145 6.04 -10.20 -23.23
C ASP A 145 7.18 -11.06 -22.70
N PHE A 146 7.42 -10.94 -21.40
CA PHE A 146 8.34 -11.75 -20.62
C PHE A 146 7.62 -12.77 -19.74
N SER A 147 6.34 -13.04 -20.01
CA SER A 147 5.57 -14.00 -19.21
C SER A 147 6.20 -15.39 -19.18
N GLY A 148 6.11 -16.05 -18.02
CA GLY A 148 6.70 -17.37 -17.80
C GLY A 148 8.24 -17.42 -17.82
N SER A 149 8.93 -16.28 -17.90
CA SER A 149 10.41 -16.24 -17.93
C SER A 149 10.99 -16.62 -16.57
N VAL A 150 12.11 -17.34 -16.59
CA VAL A 150 12.97 -17.53 -15.41
C VAL A 150 14.19 -16.62 -15.56
N PHE A 151 14.27 -15.59 -14.73
CA PHE A 151 15.40 -14.66 -14.65
C PHE A 151 16.41 -15.17 -13.61
N PHE A 152 17.41 -15.91 -14.09
CA PHE A 152 18.51 -16.46 -13.28
C PHE A 152 19.71 -15.49 -13.20
N TYR A 153 19.42 -14.19 -13.14
CA TYR A 153 20.35 -13.06 -13.08
C TYR A 153 19.59 -11.80 -12.62
N PRO A 154 20.27 -10.77 -12.07
CA PRO A 154 19.61 -9.54 -11.65
C PRO A 154 18.90 -8.84 -12.81
N VAL A 155 17.68 -8.36 -12.55
CA VAL A 155 16.87 -7.61 -13.52
C VAL A 155 16.86 -6.14 -13.14
N ASN A 156 17.20 -5.26 -14.08
CA ASN A 156 17.06 -3.82 -13.93
C ASN A 156 16.23 -3.27 -15.08
N LEU A 157 15.05 -2.77 -14.73
CA LEU A 157 14.12 -2.02 -15.57
C LEU A 157 13.69 -0.73 -14.85
N SER A 158 14.54 -0.19 -13.98
CA SER A 158 14.28 1.08 -13.29
C SER A 158 14.30 2.28 -14.24
N GLY A 159 13.56 3.34 -13.88
CA GLY A 159 13.48 4.56 -14.69
C GLY A 159 12.77 4.37 -16.03
N SER A 160 12.09 3.24 -16.22
CA SER A 160 11.51 2.86 -17.50
C SER A 160 10.18 3.57 -17.73
N TYR A 161 9.92 3.91 -18.98
CA TYR A 161 8.66 4.49 -19.42
C TYR A 161 7.96 3.52 -20.41
N TRP A 162 6.81 2.99 -19.99
CA TRP A 162 6.02 2.01 -20.73
C TRP A 162 4.73 2.64 -21.23
N SER A 163 4.67 2.95 -22.53
CA SER A 163 3.44 3.49 -23.17
C SER A 163 2.53 2.41 -23.78
N VAL A 164 3.00 1.17 -23.74
CA VAL A 164 2.34 -0.05 -24.23
C VAL A 164 2.56 -1.15 -23.17
N PRO A 165 1.68 -2.16 -23.03
CA PRO A 165 1.74 -3.07 -21.89
C PRO A 165 3.07 -3.80 -21.70
N LEU A 166 3.44 -3.98 -20.43
CA LEU A 166 4.52 -4.85 -19.98
C LEU A 166 3.91 -6.09 -19.32
N ASN A 167 4.19 -7.27 -19.87
CA ASN A 167 3.72 -8.54 -19.32
C ASN A 167 4.87 -9.33 -18.68
N MET A 168 4.84 -9.45 -17.36
CA MET A 168 5.72 -10.25 -16.51
C MET A 168 4.99 -11.42 -15.83
N ALA A 169 3.75 -11.72 -16.22
CA ALA A 169 2.95 -12.75 -15.55
C ALA A 169 3.66 -14.11 -15.51
N GLU A 170 3.51 -14.85 -14.42
CA GLU A 170 4.13 -16.18 -14.22
C GLU A 170 5.67 -16.18 -14.27
N ALA A 171 6.33 -15.01 -14.20
CA ALA A 171 7.79 -14.94 -14.19
C ALA A 171 8.37 -15.38 -12.83
N THR A 172 9.61 -15.86 -12.85
CA THR A 172 10.39 -16.16 -11.64
C THR A 172 11.69 -15.37 -11.66
N PHE A 173 11.92 -14.54 -10.65
CA PHE A 173 13.17 -13.81 -10.45
C PHE A 173 14.00 -14.51 -9.41
N CYS A 174 15.10 -15.15 -9.83
CA CYS A 174 16.00 -15.85 -8.91
C CYS A 174 16.92 -14.88 -8.14
N ALA A 175 17.18 -13.72 -8.72
CA ALA A 175 17.99 -12.63 -8.16
C ALA A 175 17.13 -11.38 -7.94
N ASP A 176 17.76 -10.30 -7.45
CA ASP A 176 17.09 -9.01 -7.25
C ASP A 176 16.51 -8.44 -8.55
N ALA A 177 15.36 -7.79 -8.43
CA ALA A 177 14.63 -7.19 -9.53
C ALA A 177 14.22 -5.74 -9.23
N ASP A 178 14.74 -4.81 -10.03
CA ASP A 178 14.52 -3.37 -9.88
C ASP A 178 13.63 -2.82 -11.00
N PHE A 179 12.44 -2.39 -10.64
CA PHE A 179 11.43 -1.71 -11.47
C PHE A 179 11.17 -0.27 -10.99
N SER A 180 11.97 0.23 -10.04
CA SER A 180 11.73 1.50 -9.37
C SER A 180 11.78 2.70 -10.31
N SER A 181 11.20 3.83 -9.89
CA SER A 181 11.17 5.09 -10.65
C SER A 181 10.59 4.96 -12.07
N SER A 182 9.72 3.97 -12.29
CA SER A 182 9.16 3.68 -13.62
C SER A 182 7.76 4.28 -13.79
N THR A 183 7.36 4.51 -15.03
CA THR A 183 6.02 5.03 -15.38
C THR A 183 5.32 4.08 -16.35
N TYR A 184 4.13 3.62 -15.98
CA TYR A 184 3.31 2.67 -16.73
C TYR A 184 2.02 3.37 -17.19
N LEU A 185 1.95 3.80 -18.45
CA LEU A 185 0.73 4.41 -19.02
C LEU A 185 -0.21 3.39 -19.68
N ALA A 186 0.23 2.13 -19.74
CA ALA A 186 -0.54 0.97 -20.15
C ALA A 186 -0.33 -0.13 -19.10
N ASP A 187 -1.13 -1.19 -19.21
CA ASP A 187 -1.20 -2.23 -18.17
C ASP A 187 0.17 -2.83 -17.83
N ALA A 188 0.43 -2.93 -16.53
CA ALA A 188 1.60 -3.61 -15.98
C ALA A 188 1.14 -4.91 -15.32
N ILE A 189 1.52 -6.05 -15.91
CA ILE A 189 0.97 -7.36 -15.53
C ILE A 189 2.03 -8.19 -14.84
N PHE A 190 1.82 -8.49 -13.55
CA PHE A 190 2.73 -9.28 -12.71
C PHE A 190 2.03 -10.45 -12.01
N ASN A 191 0.82 -10.81 -12.45
CA ASN A 191 0.06 -11.90 -11.84
C ASN A 191 0.88 -13.20 -11.76
N ASP A 192 0.75 -13.93 -10.65
CA ASP A 192 1.36 -15.24 -10.43
C ASP A 192 2.91 -15.23 -10.52
N THR A 193 3.54 -14.08 -10.27
CA THR A 193 5.01 -13.93 -10.28
C THR A 193 5.65 -14.38 -8.97
N VAL A 194 6.89 -14.89 -9.04
CA VAL A 194 7.71 -15.25 -7.87
C VAL A 194 9.00 -14.43 -7.84
N PHE A 195 9.25 -13.74 -6.72
CA PHE A 195 10.48 -13.01 -6.44
C PHE A 195 11.30 -13.74 -5.35
N ASN A 196 12.40 -14.37 -5.73
CA ASN A 196 13.33 -15.03 -4.80
C ASN A 196 14.40 -14.09 -4.24
N GLY A 197 14.78 -13.05 -5.00
CA GLY A 197 15.55 -11.91 -4.50
C GLY A 197 14.66 -10.75 -4.08
N ASP A 198 15.29 -9.64 -3.72
CA ASP A 198 14.57 -8.41 -3.34
C ASP A 198 13.92 -7.78 -4.59
N ALA A 199 12.75 -7.15 -4.39
CA ALA A 199 11.98 -6.55 -5.47
C ALA A 199 11.68 -5.08 -5.16
N ASP A 200 12.12 -4.18 -6.04
CA ASP A 200 11.92 -2.74 -5.90
C ASP A 200 10.97 -2.20 -6.98
N PHE A 201 9.83 -1.67 -6.54
CA PHE A 201 8.81 -0.96 -7.32
C PHE A 201 8.68 0.51 -6.89
N SER A 202 9.51 0.98 -5.96
CA SER A 202 9.36 2.29 -5.33
C SER A 202 9.42 3.44 -6.32
N HIS A 203 8.82 4.57 -5.97
CA HIS A 203 8.79 5.79 -6.78
C HIS A 203 8.19 5.62 -8.18
N SER A 204 7.39 4.57 -8.39
CA SER A 204 6.76 4.31 -9.69
C SER A 204 5.38 4.96 -9.82
N ILE A 205 4.95 5.18 -11.05
CA ILE A 205 3.65 5.74 -11.40
C ILE A 205 2.90 4.76 -12.30
N TYR A 206 1.74 4.30 -11.84
CA TYR A 206 0.80 3.48 -12.60
C TYR A 206 -0.37 4.36 -13.08
N GLY A 207 -0.26 4.81 -14.33
CA GLY A 207 -1.29 5.62 -15.01
C GLY A 207 -2.46 4.79 -15.56
N ALA A 208 -2.21 3.50 -15.80
CA ALA A 208 -3.19 2.49 -16.18
C ALA A 208 -3.31 1.41 -15.09
N ASP A 209 -4.11 0.37 -15.36
CA ASP A 209 -4.33 -0.72 -14.40
C ASP A 209 -3.04 -1.50 -14.14
N VAL A 210 -2.87 -1.91 -12.88
CA VAL A 210 -1.76 -2.76 -12.44
C VAL A 210 -2.31 -4.05 -11.89
N HIS A 211 -1.71 -5.17 -12.30
CA HIS A 211 -2.17 -6.50 -11.92
C HIS A 211 -1.13 -7.21 -11.05
N PHE A 212 -1.29 -7.06 -9.74
CA PHE A 212 -0.44 -7.66 -8.70
C PHE A 212 -1.17 -8.76 -7.93
N ASN A 213 -1.72 -9.76 -8.63
CA ASN A 213 -2.44 -10.85 -7.97
C ASN A 213 -1.57 -12.09 -7.82
N LYS A 214 -1.71 -12.78 -6.67
CA LYS A 214 -1.04 -14.07 -6.42
C LYS A 214 0.48 -14.05 -6.53
N ILE A 215 1.08 -12.92 -6.17
CA ILE A 215 2.54 -12.76 -6.18
C ILE A 215 3.12 -13.36 -4.91
N HIS A 216 4.24 -14.04 -5.06
CA HIS A 216 5.00 -14.56 -3.93
C HIS A 216 6.37 -13.87 -3.84
N PHE A 217 6.62 -13.19 -2.72
CA PHE A 217 7.92 -12.59 -2.41
C PHE A 217 8.61 -13.40 -1.31
N ASN A 218 9.72 -14.05 -1.66
CA ASN A 218 10.64 -14.66 -0.71
C ASN A 218 11.70 -13.65 -0.22
N GLY A 219 12.02 -12.63 -1.04
CA GLY A 219 12.81 -11.47 -0.65
C GLY A 219 11.96 -10.33 -0.07
N VAL A 220 12.59 -9.17 0.13
CA VAL A 220 11.94 -7.95 0.62
C VAL A 220 11.25 -7.20 -0.53
N LEU A 221 10.05 -6.69 -0.29
CA LEU A 221 9.34 -5.79 -1.21
C LEU A 221 9.54 -4.32 -0.81
N ASN A 222 10.03 -3.50 -1.71
CA ASN A 222 9.95 -2.04 -1.60
C ASN A 222 9.03 -1.49 -2.69
N ALA A 223 7.85 -0.99 -2.32
CA ALA A 223 6.96 -0.24 -3.21
C ALA A 223 6.65 1.16 -2.67
N SER A 224 7.52 1.71 -1.83
CA SER A 224 7.32 3.01 -1.20
C SER A 224 7.19 4.14 -2.22
N SER A 225 6.43 5.18 -1.87
CA SER A 225 6.22 6.38 -2.69
C SER A 225 5.67 6.08 -4.10
N THR A 226 4.89 5.02 -4.25
CA THR A 226 4.24 4.64 -5.51
C THR A 226 2.93 5.39 -5.69
N ILE A 227 2.63 5.77 -6.94
CA ILE A 227 1.40 6.47 -7.31
C ILE A 227 0.54 5.55 -8.19
N TYR A 228 -0.70 5.33 -7.78
CA TYR A 228 -1.73 4.65 -8.56
C TYR A 228 -2.77 5.70 -9.00
N GLU A 229 -2.83 6.00 -10.31
CA GLU A 229 -3.78 6.97 -10.87
C GLU A 229 -5.18 6.35 -11.10
N GLN A 230 -5.26 5.03 -11.23
CA GLN A 230 -6.51 4.26 -11.31
C GLN A 230 -6.85 3.59 -9.97
N GLY A 231 -7.97 2.87 -9.93
CA GLY A 231 -8.27 1.97 -8.82
C GLY A 231 -7.30 0.79 -8.77
N VAL A 232 -7.05 0.27 -7.59
CA VAL A 232 -6.11 -0.84 -7.38
C VAL A 232 -6.80 -2.00 -6.66
N SER A 233 -6.55 -3.22 -7.13
CA SER A 233 -6.97 -4.46 -6.49
C SER A 233 -5.78 -5.42 -6.42
N ILE A 234 -5.35 -5.71 -5.19
CA ILE A 234 -4.23 -6.60 -4.88
C ILE A 234 -4.77 -7.72 -4.00
N GLN A 235 -4.65 -8.96 -4.47
CA GLN A 235 -5.19 -10.12 -3.78
C GLN A 235 -4.26 -11.33 -3.87
N GLY A 236 -4.25 -12.13 -2.80
CA GLY A 236 -3.51 -13.39 -2.75
C GLY A 236 -1.99 -13.20 -2.78
N VAL A 237 -1.49 -12.01 -2.45
CA VAL A 237 -0.06 -11.75 -2.33
C VAL A 237 0.45 -12.25 -1.00
N CYS A 238 1.60 -12.91 -1.00
CA CYS A 238 2.26 -13.39 0.20
C CYS A 238 3.73 -12.94 0.22
N LEU A 239 4.15 -12.33 1.31
CA LEU A 239 5.49 -11.77 1.44
C LEU A 239 6.02 -11.80 2.89
N GLN A 240 7.34 -11.64 3.04
CA GLN A 240 7.98 -11.46 4.34
C GLN A 240 7.85 -10.01 4.81
N GLU A 241 8.79 -9.14 4.44
CA GLU A 241 8.78 -7.72 4.80
C GLU A 241 8.39 -6.86 3.60
N ALA A 242 7.63 -5.79 3.85
CA ALA A 242 7.25 -4.84 2.81
C ALA A 242 7.29 -3.39 3.29
N ASP A 243 7.90 -2.52 2.48
CA ASP A 243 7.73 -1.07 2.56
C ASP A 243 6.78 -0.58 1.48
N LEU A 244 5.58 -0.18 1.90
CA LEU A 244 4.51 0.40 1.09
C LEU A 244 4.25 1.86 1.50
N SER A 245 5.19 2.51 2.20
CA SER A 245 4.97 3.83 2.79
C SER A 245 4.98 4.95 1.76
N GLY A 246 4.24 6.03 2.02
CA GLY A 246 4.21 7.20 1.15
C GLY A 246 3.42 6.99 -0.14
N CYS A 247 2.67 5.91 -0.27
CA CYS A 247 1.90 5.61 -1.48
C CYS A 247 0.69 6.52 -1.63
N LEU A 248 0.34 6.79 -2.89
CA LEU A 248 -0.80 7.61 -3.28
C LEU A 248 -1.77 6.78 -4.14
N TYR A 249 -3.01 6.64 -3.66
CA TYR A 249 -4.07 5.90 -4.32
C TYR A 249 -5.20 6.85 -4.73
N HIS A 250 -5.37 7.08 -6.03
CA HIS A 250 -6.43 7.97 -6.53
C HIS A 250 -7.81 7.31 -6.57
N GLY A 251 -7.87 6.06 -7.03
CA GLY A 251 -9.12 5.31 -7.15
C GLY A 251 -9.47 4.46 -5.92
N ASN A 252 -10.56 3.71 -6.05
CA ASN A 252 -10.95 2.70 -5.05
C ASN A 252 -9.80 1.70 -4.85
N THR A 253 -9.58 1.34 -3.60
CA THR A 253 -8.42 0.56 -3.19
C THR A 253 -8.89 -0.69 -2.47
N TRP A 254 -8.46 -1.85 -2.96
CA TRP A 254 -8.66 -3.15 -2.32
C TRP A 254 -7.31 -3.83 -2.15
N ILE A 255 -6.84 -4.01 -0.92
CA ILE A 255 -5.54 -4.61 -0.62
C ILE A 255 -5.72 -5.73 0.41
N ASP A 256 -5.56 -6.96 -0.07
CA ASP A 256 -5.53 -8.19 0.70
C ASP A 256 -4.20 -8.91 0.47
N ILE A 257 -3.28 -8.70 1.41
CA ILE A 257 -1.93 -9.25 1.43
C ILE A 257 -1.72 -10.03 2.73
N THR A 258 -1.06 -11.17 2.63
CA THR A 258 -0.56 -11.91 3.80
C THR A 258 0.90 -11.52 4.08
N HIS A 259 1.11 -10.77 5.17
CA HIS A 259 2.43 -10.32 5.64
C HIS A 259 2.96 -11.25 6.73
N HIS A 260 4.03 -11.99 6.45
CA HIS A 260 4.71 -12.83 7.45
C HIS A 260 5.74 -12.06 8.29
N GLY A 261 6.24 -10.94 7.78
CA GLY A 261 7.10 -9.97 8.46
C GLY A 261 6.37 -8.66 8.71
N HIS A 262 7.13 -7.59 8.96
CA HIS A 262 6.57 -6.27 9.25
C HIS A 262 6.13 -5.56 7.96
N ALA A 263 4.96 -4.90 8.00
CA ALA A 263 4.43 -4.09 6.91
C ALA A 263 4.48 -2.60 7.25
N ASN A 264 5.15 -1.79 6.44
CA ASN A 264 5.16 -0.34 6.58
C ASN A 264 4.23 0.30 5.55
N LEU A 265 3.08 0.82 5.98
CA LEU A 265 2.10 1.57 5.19
C LEU A 265 2.00 3.03 5.65
N SER A 266 3.04 3.56 6.31
CA SER A 266 3.00 4.92 6.86
C SER A 266 2.92 5.99 5.77
N ARG A 267 2.35 7.16 6.09
CA ARG A 267 2.32 8.34 5.20
C ARG A 267 1.57 8.12 3.87
N CYS A 268 0.63 7.18 3.83
CA CYS A 268 -0.17 6.91 2.64
C CYS A 268 -1.37 7.86 2.51
N LEU A 269 -1.78 8.11 1.27
CA LEU A 269 -2.89 8.98 0.92
C LEU A 269 -3.88 8.24 0.02
N TYR A 270 -5.13 8.18 0.44
CA TYR A 270 -6.19 7.44 -0.24
C TYR A 270 -7.34 8.38 -0.62
N TYR A 271 -7.59 8.54 -1.91
CA TYR A 271 -8.66 9.40 -2.45
C TYR A 271 -9.91 8.63 -2.90
N GLY A 272 -9.81 7.31 -3.09
CA GLY A 272 -10.93 6.48 -3.51
C GLY A 272 -12.12 6.57 -2.55
N GLU A 273 -13.33 6.38 -3.07
CA GLU A 273 -14.57 6.37 -2.28
C GLU A 273 -14.61 5.17 -1.31
N HIS A 274 -14.07 4.04 -1.75
CA HIS A 274 -13.97 2.81 -0.97
C HIS A 274 -12.51 2.38 -0.84
N ILE A 275 -12.09 2.20 0.41
CA ILE A 275 -10.74 1.82 0.80
C ILE A 275 -10.85 0.60 1.70
N ASP A 276 -10.46 -0.55 1.19
CA ASP A 276 -10.44 -1.82 1.90
C ASP A 276 -8.99 -2.29 2.07
N LEU A 277 -8.52 -2.27 3.31
CA LEU A 277 -7.16 -2.66 3.71
C LEU A 277 -7.19 -3.93 4.58
N SER A 278 -7.97 -4.92 4.16
CA SER A 278 -8.19 -6.21 4.82
C SER A 278 -7.00 -7.19 4.75
N SER A 279 -5.78 -6.71 4.94
CA SER A 279 -4.57 -7.54 4.93
C SER A 279 -4.33 -8.24 6.27
N ASN A 280 -3.60 -9.35 6.24
CA ASN A 280 -3.23 -10.12 7.43
C ASN A 280 -1.78 -9.80 7.85
N TYR A 281 -1.55 -9.42 9.11
CA TYR A 281 -0.22 -9.02 9.60
C TYR A 281 0.28 -9.93 10.73
N HIS A 282 1.19 -10.85 10.44
CA HIS A 282 1.66 -11.81 11.46
C HIS A 282 2.71 -11.24 12.43
N GLN A 283 3.50 -10.23 12.04
CA GLN A 283 4.49 -9.59 12.93
C GLN A 283 4.13 -8.15 13.28
N GLY A 284 3.38 -7.47 12.42
CA GLY A 284 2.83 -6.15 12.72
C GLY A 284 2.81 -5.22 11.53
N VAL A 285 2.17 -4.08 11.75
CA VAL A 285 1.90 -3.05 10.75
C VAL A 285 2.17 -1.65 11.33
N THR A 286 2.84 -0.81 10.54
CA THR A 286 2.91 0.63 10.77
C THR A 286 2.13 1.36 9.68
N ALA A 287 0.91 1.78 9.99
CA ALA A 287 0.00 2.52 9.11
C ALA A 287 -0.34 3.91 9.69
N ASN A 288 0.68 4.58 10.24
CA ASN A 288 0.56 5.90 10.85
C ASN A 288 0.73 7.04 9.83
N ASN A 289 0.32 8.24 10.23
CA ASN A 289 0.42 9.44 9.39
C ASN A 289 -0.32 9.32 8.04
N CYS A 290 -1.40 8.54 8.00
CA CYS A 290 -2.18 8.30 6.79
C CYS A 290 -3.36 9.28 6.67
N ILE A 291 -3.80 9.50 5.44
CA ILE A 291 -4.98 10.34 5.15
C ILE A 291 -5.94 9.54 4.28
N TYR A 292 -7.17 9.39 4.77
CA TYR A 292 -8.23 8.63 4.14
C TYR A 292 -9.39 9.56 3.79
N HIS A 293 -9.66 9.73 2.48
CA HIS A 293 -10.76 10.56 2.02
C HIS A 293 -12.09 9.82 1.88
N GLY A 294 -12.06 8.52 1.60
CA GLY A 294 -13.24 7.67 1.46
C GLY A 294 -13.49 6.76 2.65
N LYS A 295 -14.57 5.98 2.54
CA LYS A 295 -14.98 5.01 3.56
C LYS A 295 -13.90 3.94 3.66
N THR A 296 -13.40 3.75 4.87
CA THR A 296 -12.22 2.94 5.13
C THR A 296 -12.57 1.75 6.00
N ARG A 297 -12.22 0.55 5.51
CA ARG A 297 -12.20 -0.67 6.31
C ARG A 297 -10.74 -1.04 6.55
N LEU A 298 -10.35 -1.06 7.82
CA LEU A 298 -9.05 -1.58 8.25
C LEU A 298 -9.15 -3.11 8.44
N GLY A 299 -8.00 -3.76 8.63
CA GLY A 299 -7.81 -5.21 8.68
C GLY A 299 -8.90 -5.98 9.44
N TYR A 300 -9.09 -7.25 9.05
CA TYR A 300 -9.79 -8.25 9.88
C TYR A 300 -8.88 -9.47 10.03
N GLY A 301 -8.90 -10.11 11.19
CA GLY A 301 -8.21 -11.39 11.41
C GLY A 301 -7.43 -11.53 12.70
N ASP A 302 -6.81 -12.70 12.87
CA ASP A 302 -6.06 -13.05 14.08
C ASP A 302 -4.55 -12.91 13.85
N GLY A 303 -3.84 -12.28 14.79
CA GLY A 303 -2.40 -12.46 14.94
C GLY A 303 -1.53 -11.22 14.79
N GLU A 304 -2.11 -10.02 14.84
CA GLU A 304 -1.35 -8.78 14.79
C GLU A 304 -0.55 -8.56 16.08
N ARG A 305 0.78 -8.64 16.00
CA ARG A 305 1.66 -8.47 17.18
C ARG A 305 1.97 -7.02 17.52
N LEU A 306 1.96 -6.13 16.53
CA LEU A 306 2.21 -4.70 16.69
C LEU A 306 1.38 -3.96 15.65
N ALA A 307 0.61 -2.95 16.06
CA ALA A 307 -0.18 -2.14 15.14
C ALA A 307 -0.07 -0.66 15.49
N ASP A 308 0.34 0.17 14.54
CA ASP A 308 0.38 1.63 14.70
C ASP A 308 -0.47 2.29 13.61
N TYR A 309 -1.66 2.75 13.98
CA TYR A 309 -2.59 3.51 13.15
C TYR A 309 -2.66 4.99 13.56
N SER A 310 -1.68 5.47 14.32
CA SER A 310 -1.70 6.80 14.94
C SER A 310 -1.53 7.93 13.93
N ARG A 311 -1.85 9.17 14.36
CA ARG A 311 -1.60 10.42 13.62
C ARG A 311 -2.25 10.48 12.24
N SER A 312 -3.36 9.77 12.05
CA SER A 312 -4.09 9.66 10.80
C SER A 312 -5.37 10.48 10.78
N VAL A 313 -5.83 10.82 9.59
CA VAL A 313 -7.05 11.63 9.37
C VAL A 313 -8.03 10.84 8.51
N PHE A 314 -9.24 10.65 9.03
CA PHE A 314 -10.34 9.97 8.33
C PHE A 314 -11.42 11.00 8.01
N PHE A 315 -11.56 11.35 6.73
CA PHE A 315 -12.56 12.32 6.28
C PHE A 315 -13.96 11.72 6.07
N ALA A 316 -14.05 10.40 5.99
CA ALA A 316 -15.28 9.63 5.89
C ALA A 316 -15.30 8.52 6.96
N ASP A 317 -16.24 7.59 6.84
CA ASP A 317 -16.46 6.54 7.83
C ASP A 317 -15.25 5.60 7.96
N LEU A 318 -15.01 5.13 9.18
CA LEU A 318 -14.02 4.12 9.52
C LEU A 318 -14.72 2.91 10.13
N GLU A 319 -14.43 1.73 9.59
CA GLU A 319 -14.75 0.42 10.16
C GLU A 319 -13.45 -0.32 10.50
N HIS A 320 -13.37 -0.84 11.73
CA HIS A 320 -12.34 -1.75 12.18
C HIS A 320 -12.95 -2.76 13.16
N ASP A 321 -13.24 -3.95 12.67
CA ASP A 321 -13.99 -4.95 13.42
C ASP A 321 -13.36 -6.34 13.37
N GLU A 322 -13.84 -7.21 14.28
CA GLU A 322 -13.58 -8.65 14.27
C GLU A 322 -12.09 -9.03 14.18
N THR A 323 -11.22 -8.30 14.89
CA THR A 323 -9.76 -8.50 14.87
C THR A 323 -9.19 -8.83 16.24
N THR A 324 -8.24 -9.77 16.27
CA THR A 324 -7.48 -10.13 17.48
C THR A 324 -6.04 -9.61 17.40
N PHE A 325 -5.71 -8.67 18.29
CA PHE A 325 -4.37 -8.10 18.42
C PHE A 325 -3.61 -8.80 19.53
N ALA A 326 -2.57 -9.54 19.15
CA ALA A 326 -1.68 -10.25 20.07
C ALA A 326 -0.69 -9.33 20.80
N GLY A 327 -0.47 -8.11 20.31
CA GLY A 327 0.34 -7.12 21.01
C GLY A 327 -0.22 -5.70 20.90
N PRO A 328 0.57 -4.68 21.26
CA PRO A 328 0.05 -3.34 21.48
C PRO A 328 -0.42 -2.68 20.18
N ILE A 329 -1.43 -1.82 20.35
CA ILE A 329 -2.02 -1.04 19.27
C ILE A 329 -2.12 0.45 19.63
N ASP A 330 -1.73 1.29 18.67
CA ASP A 330 -1.74 2.74 18.78
C ASP A 330 -2.71 3.38 17.78
N TYR A 331 -3.78 3.98 18.30
CA TYR A 331 -4.75 4.81 17.57
C TYR A 331 -4.67 6.29 18.01
N SER A 332 -3.56 6.71 18.61
CA SER A 332 -3.43 8.04 19.18
C SER A 332 -3.37 9.14 18.12
N HIS A 333 -3.76 10.35 18.51
CA HIS A 333 -3.69 11.55 17.68
C HIS A 333 -4.45 11.45 16.34
N ASN A 334 -5.49 10.62 16.27
CA ASN A 334 -6.32 10.48 15.07
C ASN A 334 -7.43 11.53 15.04
N VAL A 335 -7.87 11.90 13.84
CA VAL A 335 -8.98 12.84 13.63
C VAL A 335 -10.04 12.20 12.75
N TYR A 336 -11.25 12.08 13.29
CA TYR A 336 -12.36 11.39 12.64
C TYR A 336 -13.49 12.37 12.29
N TYR A 337 -13.68 12.63 11.00
CA TYR A 337 -14.79 13.46 10.50
C TYR A 337 -16.06 12.65 10.21
N GLY A 338 -15.92 11.37 9.85
CA GLY A 338 -17.03 10.44 9.62
C GLY A 338 -17.44 9.66 10.86
N HIS A 339 -18.38 8.73 10.67
CA HIS A 339 -18.74 7.77 11.70
C HIS A 339 -17.59 6.79 11.94
N THR A 340 -17.25 6.53 13.20
CA THR A 340 -16.14 5.63 13.56
C THR A 340 -16.69 4.41 14.28
N GLU A 341 -16.43 3.23 13.74
CA GLU A 341 -16.76 1.93 14.33
C GLU A 341 -15.47 1.13 14.52
N ILE A 342 -15.03 1.03 15.76
CA ILE A 342 -13.96 0.13 16.19
C ILE A 342 -14.60 -0.84 17.17
N ILE A 343 -15.06 -1.99 16.69
CA ILE A 343 -16.00 -2.83 17.44
C ILE A 343 -15.61 -4.31 17.39
N ILE A 344 -16.00 -5.08 18.40
CA ILE A 344 -15.85 -6.56 18.38
C ILE A 344 -14.38 -6.99 18.21
N ASN A 345 -13.44 -6.16 18.68
CA ASN A 345 -12.01 -6.50 18.66
C ASN A 345 -11.58 -7.10 20.00
N THR A 346 -10.54 -7.94 19.97
CA THR A 346 -9.89 -8.47 21.16
C THR A 346 -8.45 -7.98 21.23
N TYR A 347 -8.10 -7.31 22.33
CA TYR A 347 -6.80 -6.70 22.54
C TYR A 347 -6.04 -7.41 23.67
N GLN A 348 -5.08 -8.24 23.29
CA GLN A 348 -4.17 -8.94 24.22
C GLN A 348 -3.01 -8.05 24.67
N GLY A 349 -2.66 -7.04 23.86
CA GLY A 349 -1.68 -6.01 24.19
C GLY A 349 -2.32 -4.65 24.49
N ASP A 350 -1.50 -3.73 24.99
CA ASP A 350 -1.97 -2.40 25.40
C ASP A 350 -2.59 -1.62 24.23
N VAL A 351 -3.72 -0.97 24.49
CA VAL A 351 -4.42 -0.08 23.56
C VAL A 351 -4.27 1.36 24.01
N THR A 352 -3.84 2.24 23.10
CA THR A 352 -3.90 3.68 23.30
C THR A 352 -4.69 4.34 22.17
N MET A 353 -5.67 5.16 22.53
CA MET A 353 -6.38 6.05 21.60
C MET A 353 -6.17 7.51 21.98
N ARG A 354 -5.13 7.80 22.77
CA ARG A 354 -4.96 9.10 23.42
C ARG A 354 -4.93 10.25 22.43
N GLU A 355 -5.40 11.40 22.87
CA GLU A 355 -5.35 12.66 22.10
C GLU A 355 -6.12 12.64 20.77
N SER A 356 -6.97 11.64 20.52
CA SER A 356 -7.79 11.55 19.32
C SER A 356 -9.02 12.46 19.40
N ILE A 357 -9.49 12.92 18.23
CA ILE A 357 -10.58 13.88 18.08
C ILE A 357 -11.68 13.25 17.23
N TYR A 358 -12.86 13.11 17.81
CA TYR A 358 -14.06 12.54 17.17
C TYR A 358 -15.05 13.68 16.86
N LEU A 359 -15.14 14.03 15.57
CA LEU A 359 -15.96 15.14 15.07
C LEU A 359 -17.27 14.66 14.43
N GLY A 360 -17.26 13.45 13.84
CA GLY A 360 -18.38 12.87 13.10
C GLY A 360 -19.56 12.40 13.95
N GLN A 361 -20.55 11.76 13.30
CA GLN A 361 -21.84 11.43 13.91
C GLN A 361 -21.80 10.35 14.99
N GLY A 362 -20.70 9.63 15.15
CA GLY A 362 -20.55 8.62 16.20
C GLY A 362 -19.11 8.17 16.37
N ALA A 363 -18.81 7.75 17.60
CA ALA A 363 -17.55 7.12 17.99
C ALA A 363 -17.88 5.81 18.69
N GLY A 364 -18.25 4.79 17.92
CA GLY A 364 -18.56 3.45 18.42
C GLY A 364 -17.29 2.68 18.71
N LEU A 365 -16.83 2.71 19.97
CA LEU A 365 -15.74 1.89 20.49
C LEU A 365 -16.32 0.74 21.33
N THR A 366 -17.31 0.04 20.80
CA THR A 366 -18.21 -0.88 21.53
C THR A 366 -17.85 -2.34 21.38
N TYR A 367 -18.33 -3.16 22.33
CA TYR A 367 -18.18 -4.61 22.29
C TYR A 367 -16.74 -5.10 22.12
N ASN A 368 -15.77 -4.29 22.55
CA ASN A 368 -14.36 -4.65 22.50
C ASN A 368 -13.96 -5.37 23.80
N THR A 369 -13.02 -6.30 23.70
CA THR A 369 -12.42 -6.98 24.84
C THR A 369 -10.98 -6.51 25.01
N TYR A 370 -10.67 -5.92 26.16
CA TYR A 370 -9.35 -5.41 26.52
C TYR A 370 -8.75 -6.31 27.61
N GLU A 371 -7.95 -7.29 27.21
CA GLU A 371 -7.23 -8.16 28.16
C GLU A 371 -6.09 -7.39 28.85
N ALA A 372 -5.47 -6.46 28.11
CA ALA A 372 -4.42 -5.57 28.59
C ALA A 372 -4.93 -4.14 28.85
N LYS A 373 -4.01 -3.18 29.06
CA LYS A 373 -4.38 -1.81 29.44
C LYS A 373 -5.07 -1.09 28.26
N ALA A 374 -6.13 -0.33 28.55
CA ALA A 374 -6.73 0.62 27.61
C ALA A 374 -6.57 2.07 28.07
N ASP A 375 -6.19 2.97 27.17
CA ASP A 375 -5.96 4.40 27.45
C ASP A 375 -6.66 5.31 26.43
N PHE A 376 -7.77 5.92 26.85
CA PHE A 376 -8.56 6.90 26.09
C PHE A 376 -8.35 8.33 26.60
N GLY A 377 -7.22 8.58 27.29
CA GLY A 377 -6.91 9.89 27.85
C GLY A 377 -6.72 10.98 26.79
N ASP A 378 -7.02 12.22 27.15
CA ASP A 378 -6.89 13.40 26.30
C ASP A 378 -7.76 13.40 25.02
N CYS A 379 -8.76 12.53 24.92
CA CYS A 379 -9.68 12.51 23.78
C CYS A 379 -10.70 13.67 23.80
N LEU A 380 -11.15 14.08 22.60
CA LEU A 380 -12.23 15.05 22.40
C LEU A 380 -13.38 14.40 21.61
N TYR A 381 -14.55 14.30 22.22
CA TYR A 381 -15.76 13.75 21.59
C TYR A 381 -16.78 14.86 21.36
N LEU A 382 -16.84 15.38 20.13
CA LEU A 382 -17.54 16.64 19.80
C LEU A 382 -18.89 16.45 19.09
N GLN A 383 -19.01 15.44 18.22
CA GLN A 383 -20.20 15.14 17.39
C GLN A 383 -20.80 16.37 16.68
N CYS A 384 -19.96 17.20 16.07
CA CYS A 384 -20.41 18.45 15.46
C CYS A 384 -20.52 18.39 13.93
N VAL A 385 -19.90 17.43 13.26
CA VAL A 385 -19.92 17.30 11.80
C VAL A 385 -21.14 16.47 11.39
N PRO A 386 -22.08 17.02 10.58
CA PRO A 386 -23.28 16.32 10.14
C PRO A 386 -22.93 15.08 9.28
N PRO A 387 -23.84 14.10 9.17
CA PRO A 387 -23.61 12.99 8.25
C PRO A 387 -23.61 13.46 6.79
N PRO A 388 -23.03 12.66 5.89
CA PRO A 388 -23.25 12.80 4.45
C PRO A 388 -24.74 12.88 4.09
N GLU A 389 -25.08 13.59 3.01
CA GLU A 389 -26.48 13.70 2.56
C GLU A 389 -27.10 12.31 2.32
N GLY A 390 -28.21 12.01 3.00
CA GLY A 390 -28.95 10.77 2.86
C GLY A 390 -28.64 9.69 3.90
N GLU A 391 -27.64 9.90 4.76
CA GLU A 391 -27.35 9.02 5.90
C GLU A 391 -27.98 9.57 7.18
N ASP A 392 -28.80 8.74 7.85
CA ASP A 392 -29.42 9.07 9.13
C ASP A 392 -28.89 8.11 10.20
N TYR A 393 -27.82 8.54 10.86
CA TYR A 393 -27.32 7.90 12.08
C TYR A 393 -28.04 8.40 13.32
N GLY A 394 -29.35 8.72 13.27
CA GLY A 394 -30.17 9.03 14.43
C GLY A 394 -29.57 10.09 15.38
N VAL A 395 -29.71 11.37 15.02
CA VAL A 395 -29.22 12.50 15.84
C VAL A 395 -29.73 12.40 17.29
N GLY A 396 -28.80 12.30 18.25
CA GLY A 396 -29.11 12.31 19.69
C GLY A 396 -29.36 10.94 20.33
N ASN A 397 -29.23 9.84 19.58
CA ASN A 397 -29.06 8.53 20.22
C ASN A 397 -27.68 8.49 20.86
N ALA A 398 -27.60 8.05 22.12
CA ALA A 398 -26.33 7.72 22.74
C ALA A 398 -25.81 6.47 22.02
N TYR A 399 -25.13 6.65 20.88
CA TYR A 399 -24.30 5.60 20.31
C TYR A 399 -23.34 5.23 21.43
N GLY A 400 -23.45 3.99 21.91
CA GLY A 400 -22.58 3.46 22.95
C GLY A 400 -21.17 3.82 22.57
N VAL A 401 -20.52 4.73 23.29
CA VAL A 401 -19.14 5.06 22.94
C VAL A 401 -18.28 3.88 23.36
N PHE A 402 -18.60 3.27 24.51
CA PHE A 402 -17.88 2.12 25.05
C PHE A 402 -18.80 0.94 25.43
N SER A 403 -20.10 1.03 25.15
CA SER A 403 -21.09 0.05 25.59
C SER A 403 -20.76 -1.38 25.17
N GLY A 404 -21.09 -2.32 26.06
CA GLY A 404 -20.83 -3.74 25.87
C GLY A 404 -19.35 -4.14 25.87
N SER A 405 -18.42 -3.21 26.11
CA SER A 405 -16.99 -3.54 26.16
C SER A 405 -16.61 -4.20 27.48
N CYS A 406 -15.66 -5.13 27.42
CA CYS A 406 -15.08 -5.82 28.56
C CYS A 406 -13.65 -5.35 28.79
N TYR A 407 -13.33 -4.93 30.01
CA TYR A 407 -12.00 -4.50 30.42
C TYR A 407 -11.46 -5.45 31.49
N GLU A 408 -10.74 -6.49 31.06
CA GLU A 408 -10.03 -7.38 31.99
C GLU A 408 -8.76 -6.71 32.52
N GLY A 409 -8.16 -5.81 31.73
CA GLY A 409 -7.05 -4.94 32.13
C GLY A 409 -7.50 -3.57 32.67
N PRO A 410 -6.58 -2.74 33.20
CA PRO A 410 -6.88 -1.39 33.64
C PRO A 410 -7.33 -0.48 32.49
N VAL A 411 -8.30 0.40 32.74
CA VAL A 411 -8.80 1.37 31.75
C VAL A 411 -8.76 2.79 32.28
N THR A 412 -8.23 3.69 31.46
CA THR A 412 -8.21 5.14 31.74
C THR A 412 -9.03 5.87 30.68
N TYR A 413 -10.17 6.43 31.08
CA TYR A 413 -10.98 7.30 30.22
C TYR A 413 -10.54 8.76 30.27
N GLY A 414 -9.82 9.16 31.32
CA GLY A 414 -9.56 10.55 31.65
C GLY A 414 -8.08 10.99 31.52
N PRO A 415 -7.82 12.27 31.27
CA PRO A 415 -8.79 13.36 31.14
C PRO A 415 -9.36 13.45 29.71
N ALA A 416 -10.66 13.23 29.49
CA ALA A 416 -11.30 13.38 28.18
C ALA A 416 -12.46 14.38 28.25
N LEU A 417 -12.73 15.06 27.14
CA LEU A 417 -13.86 16.00 27.02
C LEU A 417 -14.98 15.37 26.19
N PHE A 418 -16.10 15.11 26.85
CA PHE A 418 -17.31 14.55 26.25
C PHE A 418 -18.36 15.64 26.07
N CYS A 419 -18.40 16.22 24.88
CA CYS A 419 -19.41 17.21 24.48
C CYS A 419 -20.70 16.55 23.98
N GLN A 420 -20.56 15.36 23.40
CA GLN A 420 -21.63 14.52 22.87
C GLN A 420 -22.27 13.60 23.91
N SER A 421 -23.39 12.96 23.57
CA SER A 421 -23.96 11.89 24.38
C SER A 421 -22.97 10.72 24.51
N VAL A 422 -22.81 10.20 25.73
CA VAL A 422 -21.91 9.06 26.00
C VAL A 422 -22.71 7.95 26.66
N SER A 423 -22.63 6.75 26.10
CA SER A 423 -23.14 5.56 26.75
C SER A 423 -21.98 4.60 27.03
N LEU A 424 -21.89 4.21 28.31
CA LEU A 424 -21.12 3.09 28.83
C LEU A 424 -22.14 2.13 29.45
N ASP A 425 -23.02 1.59 28.61
CA ASP A 425 -24.02 0.63 29.05
C ASP A 425 -23.45 -0.79 28.99
N GLU A 426 -23.76 -1.61 29.99
CA GLU A 426 -23.36 -3.04 30.02
C GLU A 426 -21.84 -3.23 29.90
N VAL A 427 -21.05 -2.33 30.50
CA VAL A 427 -19.58 -2.46 30.54
C VAL A 427 -19.16 -3.44 31.64
N GLN A 428 -18.14 -4.25 31.37
CA GLN A 428 -17.55 -5.17 32.35
C GLN A 428 -16.16 -4.69 32.77
N TYR A 429 -15.89 -4.68 34.07
CA TYR A 429 -14.58 -4.39 34.65
C TYR A 429 -14.06 -5.60 35.44
N GLY A 430 -12.96 -6.19 35.00
CA GLY A 430 -12.24 -7.26 35.69
C GLY A 430 -11.24 -6.76 36.75
N THR A 431 -11.00 -5.44 36.81
CA THR A 431 -10.10 -4.82 37.80
C THR A 431 -10.72 -3.58 38.45
N PRO A 432 -10.28 -3.18 39.66
CA PRO A 432 -10.66 -1.93 40.28
C PRO A 432 -9.95 -0.71 39.67
N ASP A 433 -8.96 -0.90 38.80
CA ASP A 433 -8.12 0.15 38.24
C ASP A 433 -8.78 0.79 37.00
N ASN A 434 -10.05 1.15 37.12
CA ASN A 434 -10.81 1.91 36.13
C ASN A 434 -10.90 3.39 36.55
N SER A 435 -10.56 4.32 35.66
CA SER A 435 -10.41 5.73 36.00
C SER A 435 -11.12 6.68 35.05
N PHE A 436 -11.99 7.50 35.62
CA PHE A 436 -12.63 8.66 34.98
C PHE A 436 -12.02 9.99 35.47
N ALA A 437 -10.85 9.94 36.12
CA ALA A 437 -10.23 11.10 36.73
C ALA A 437 -9.94 12.19 35.67
N GLY A 438 -10.49 13.39 35.89
CA GLY A 438 -10.31 14.51 34.97
C GLY A 438 -11.20 14.46 33.73
N CYS A 439 -12.11 13.47 33.59
CA CYS A 439 -13.13 13.52 32.54
C CYS A 439 -14.08 14.70 32.76
N ILE A 440 -14.49 15.33 31.66
CA ILE A 440 -15.41 16.46 31.66
C ILE A 440 -16.62 16.10 30.80
N PHE A 441 -17.81 16.13 31.40
CA PHE A 441 -19.05 15.79 30.73
C PHE A 441 -19.93 17.01 30.52
N ASN A 442 -20.57 17.06 29.36
CA ASN A 442 -21.72 17.92 29.10
C ASN A 442 -22.98 17.29 29.71
N PRO A 443 -23.57 17.86 30.78
CA PRO A 443 -24.77 17.29 31.39
C PRO A 443 -26.07 17.62 30.64
N ALA A 444 -26.01 18.43 29.58
CA ALA A 444 -27.18 18.78 28.77
C ALA A 444 -27.54 17.71 27.72
N VAL A 445 -26.71 16.68 27.56
CA VAL A 445 -26.90 15.54 26.67
C VAL A 445 -27.08 14.26 27.47
N ARG A 446 -27.41 13.15 26.79
CA ARG A 446 -27.66 11.88 27.47
C ARG A 446 -26.34 11.20 27.79
N ASN A 447 -26.05 11.04 29.08
CA ASN A 447 -24.94 10.25 29.58
C ASN A 447 -25.46 9.05 30.36
N THR A 448 -24.96 7.85 30.10
CA THR A 448 -25.32 6.64 30.83
C THR A 448 -24.09 5.84 31.23
N PHE A 449 -24.11 5.35 32.47
CA PHE A 449 -23.04 4.56 33.08
C PHE A 449 -23.69 3.38 33.79
N THR A 450 -23.66 2.22 33.16
CA THR A 450 -24.14 0.97 33.77
C THR A 450 -23.08 -0.10 33.59
N VAL A 451 -22.95 -0.95 34.59
CA VAL A 451 -22.14 -2.16 34.49
C VAL A 451 -23.04 -3.32 34.11
N ASP A 452 -22.45 -4.29 33.42
CA ASP A 452 -23.09 -5.57 33.21
C ASP A 452 -23.19 -6.36 34.53
N TYR A 453 -24.17 -7.25 34.63
CA TYR A 453 -24.43 -8.00 35.86
C TYR A 453 -23.33 -9.00 36.21
N ASP A 454 -22.51 -9.42 35.24
CA ASP A 454 -21.37 -10.30 35.42
C ASP A 454 -20.05 -9.54 35.73
N SER A 455 -20.09 -8.21 35.88
CA SER A 455 -18.89 -7.40 36.21
C SER A 455 -18.37 -7.66 37.63
N ASP A 456 -17.06 -7.85 37.78
CA ASP A 456 -16.41 -8.03 39.09
C ASP A 456 -16.30 -6.72 39.89
N TYR A 457 -16.17 -5.60 39.18
CA TYR A 457 -16.02 -4.27 39.74
C TYR A 457 -17.00 -3.27 39.12
N GLU A 458 -17.22 -2.16 39.81
CA GLU A 458 -18.03 -1.05 39.32
C GLU A 458 -17.28 0.27 39.49
N ALA A 459 -17.48 1.20 38.57
CA ALA A 459 -17.03 2.57 38.76
C ALA A 459 -17.88 3.24 39.86
N GLU A 460 -17.25 3.99 40.77
CA GLU A 460 -18.00 4.73 41.79
C GLU A 460 -18.84 5.83 41.11
N ILE A 461 -20.17 5.72 41.15
CA ILE A 461 -21.10 6.73 40.62
C ILE A 461 -21.64 7.61 41.75
N ARG A 462 -21.55 8.93 41.59
CA ARG A 462 -22.14 9.92 42.51
C ARG A 462 -22.92 10.97 41.74
N ALA A 463 -24.19 11.14 42.11
CA ALA A 463 -25.11 12.04 41.43
C ALA A 463 -25.16 11.78 39.90
N GLU A 464 -25.30 10.50 39.52
CA GLU A 464 -25.45 10.02 38.14
C GLU A 464 -24.16 10.03 37.28
N TYR A 465 -23.01 10.47 37.82
CA TYR A 465 -21.73 10.51 37.08
C TYR A 465 -20.58 9.83 37.82
N PRO A 466 -19.53 9.34 37.11
CA PRO A 466 -18.36 8.74 37.73
C PRO A 466 -17.61 9.71 38.65
N VAL A 467 -17.16 9.22 39.80
CA VAL A 467 -16.33 9.99 40.73
C VAL A 467 -14.99 10.34 40.08
N GLY A 468 -14.51 11.57 40.33
CA GLY A 468 -13.31 12.11 39.70
C GLY A 468 -13.59 12.83 38.37
N SER A 469 -14.81 12.75 37.85
CA SER A 469 -15.26 13.55 36.72
C SER A 469 -15.81 14.93 37.13
N ARG A 470 -15.93 15.82 36.15
CA ARG A 470 -16.47 17.18 36.29
C ARG A 470 -17.62 17.38 35.32
N LEU A 471 -18.65 18.09 35.77
CA LEU A 471 -19.78 18.50 34.93
C LEU A 471 -19.64 19.97 34.53
N LEU A 472 -19.89 20.27 33.25
CA LEU A 472 -20.01 21.65 32.79
C LEU A 472 -21.27 22.31 33.36
N ASN A 473 -21.16 23.53 33.86
CA ASN A 473 -22.34 24.34 34.21
C ASN A 473 -22.95 24.99 32.94
N GLY A 474 -24.16 25.56 33.07
CA GLY A 474 -24.87 26.12 31.91
C GLY A 474 -24.09 27.17 31.10
N SER A 475 -23.27 28.01 31.74
CA SER A 475 -22.43 28.98 31.03
C SER A 475 -21.24 28.34 30.31
N GLN A 476 -20.68 27.27 30.88
CA GLN A 476 -19.59 26.51 30.27
C GLN A 476 -20.11 25.67 29.09
N VAL A 477 -21.31 25.07 29.20
CA VAL A 477 -21.98 24.39 28.08
C VAL A 477 -22.24 25.37 26.93
N ALA A 478 -22.69 26.59 27.22
CA ALA A 478 -22.89 27.61 26.18
C ALA A 478 -21.58 27.97 25.46
N HIS A 479 -20.48 28.13 26.20
CA HIS A 479 -19.15 28.39 25.63
C HIS A 479 -18.66 27.24 24.75
N MET A 480 -18.79 26.00 25.24
CA MET A 480 -18.45 24.80 24.48
C MET A 480 -19.25 24.72 23.19
N ASN A 481 -20.58 24.93 23.24
CA ASN A 481 -21.45 24.90 22.07
C ASN A 481 -21.08 25.97 21.02
N GLU A 482 -20.66 27.16 21.44
CA GLU A 482 -20.15 28.21 20.53
C GLU A 482 -18.92 27.72 19.76
N ARG A 483 -17.97 27.05 20.45
CA ARG A 483 -16.78 26.47 19.82
C ARG A 483 -17.13 25.28 18.93
N SER A 484 -18.02 24.38 19.35
CA SER A 484 -18.50 23.27 18.53
C SER A 484 -19.16 23.75 17.24
N GLN A 485 -19.94 24.83 17.31
CA GLN A 485 -20.58 25.43 16.13
C GLN A 485 -19.55 26.02 15.17
N HIS A 486 -18.49 26.66 15.68
CA HIS A 486 -17.38 27.14 14.85
C HIS A 486 -16.67 25.97 14.15
N VAL A 487 -16.41 24.86 14.85
CA VAL A 487 -15.81 23.66 14.24
C VAL A 487 -16.73 23.10 13.15
N ARG A 488 -18.05 23.05 13.38
CA ARG A 488 -19.02 22.61 12.38
C ARG A 488 -18.94 23.45 11.10
N GLU A 489 -18.95 24.78 11.21
CA GLU A 489 -18.90 25.69 10.06
C GLU A 489 -17.60 25.52 9.24
N LEU A 490 -16.47 25.35 9.93
CA LEU A 490 -15.20 25.05 9.28
C LEU A 490 -15.24 23.66 8.60
N ALA A 491 -15.79 22.65 9.26
CA ALA A 491 -15.87 21.30 8.70
C ALA A 491 -16.79 21.21 7.48
N GLU A 492 -17.92 21.92 7.47
CA GLU A 492 -18.79 22.03 6.29
C GLU A 492 -18.03 22.65 5.10
N THR A 493 -17.21 23.67 5.35
CA THR A 493 -16.35 24.27 4.33
C THR A 493 -15.25 23.30 3.87
N LEU A 494 -14.62 22.60 4.81
CA LEU A 494 -13.57 21.62 4.56
C LEU A 494 -14.04 20.50 3.64
N LEU A 495 -15.23 19.93 3.93
CA LEU A 495 -15.76 18.78 3.21
C LEU A 495 -16.21 19.13 1.78
N GLN A 496 -16.51 20.41 1.52
CA GLN A 496 -16.77 20.93 0.18
C GLN A 496 -15.49 21.26 -0.60
N ALA A 497 -14.35 21.45 0.09
CA ALA A 497 -13.08 21.73 -0.56
C ALA A 497 -12.53 20.48 -1.28
N PRO A 498 -11.88 20.63 -2.46
CA PRO A 498 -11.28 19.51 -3.17
C PRO A 498 -10.31 18.73 -2.27
N ALA A 499 -10.36 17.40 -2.37
CA ALA A 499 -9.64 16.50 -1.48
C ALA A 499 -8.13 16.77 -1.46
N ASP A 500 -7.56 17.11 -2.61
CA ASP A 500 -6.13 17.36 -2.87
C ASP A 500 -5.70 18.83 -2.71
N SER A 501 -6.57 19.70 -2.18
CA SER A 501 -6.30 21.14 -2.12
C SER A 501 -5.54 21.57 -0.86
N GLU A 502 -4.61 22.52 -1.03
CA GLU A 502 -3.98 23.23 0.10
C GLU A 502 -5.01 23.95 1.00
N GLU A 503 -6.12 24.39 0.41
CA GLU A 503 -7.24 25.02 1.12
C GLU A 503 -7.85 24.06 2.14
N ARG A 504 -8.16 22.82 1.74
CA ARG A 504 -8.71 21.78 2.64
C ARG A 504 -7.79 21.56 3.84
N TRP A 505 -6.49 21.47 3.60
CA TRP A 505 -5.51 21.30 4.67
C TRP A 505 -5.41 22.52 5.59
N ALA A 506 -5.46 23.73 5.02
CA ALA A 506 -5.47 24.96 5.82
C ALA A 506 -6.70 25.05 6.73
N ILE A 507 -7.88 24.60 6.27
CA ILE A 507 -9.10 24.54 7.09
C ILE A 507 -8.97 23.45 8.15
N HIS A 508 -8.40 22.28 7.83
CA HIS A 508 -8.13 21.21 8.81
C HIS A 508 -7.27 21.73 9.97
N GLN A 509 -6.21 22.48 9.68
CA GLN A 509 -5.35 23.08 10.71
C GLN A 509 -6.10 24.11 11.58
N GLN A 510 -7.03 24.88 11.00
CA GLN A 510 -7.88 25.77 11.78
C GLN A 510 -8.79 24.98 12.74
N ILE A 511 -9.40 23.89 12.27
CA ILE A 511 -10.22 23.01 13.13
C ILE A 511 -9.40 22.46 14.29
N LEU A 512 -8.19 21.95 14.04
CA LEU A 512 -7.29 21.47 15.09
C LEU A 512 -6.96 22.56 16.10
N ALA A 513 -6.73 23.79 15.66
CA ALA A 513 -6.49 24.91 16.56
C ALA A 513 -7.69 25.16 17.49
N VAL A 514 -8.93 25.19 16.95
CA VAL A 514 -10.14 25.37 17.77
C VAL A 514 -10.35 24.20 18.74
N CYS A 515 -10.15 22.96 18.29
CA CYS A 515 -10.24 21.78 19.15
C CYS A 515 -9.21 21.80 20.30
N ASN A 516 -7.98 22.21 20.00
CA ASN A 516 -6.93 22.35 21.01
C ASN A 516 -7.22 23.47 22.01
N GLU A 517 -7.71 24.62 21.55
CA GLU A 517 -8.17 25.70 22.43
C GLU A 517 -9.31 25.23 23.35
N LEU A 518 -10.26 24.47 22.82
CA LEU A 518 -11.37 23.92 23.59
C LEU A 518 -10.87 22.93 24.66
N LYS A 519 -9.96 22.02 24.32
CA LYS A 519 -9.33 21.10 25.29
C LYS A 519 -8.58 21.87 26.38
N GLN A 520 -7.75 22.83 26.01
CA GLN A 520 -6.98 23.66 26.96
C GLN A 520 -7.89 24.44 27.90
N TRP A 521 -8.96 25.04 27.37
CA TRP A 521 -9.97 25.70 28.18
C TRP A 521 -10.60 24.72 29.17
N ALA A 522 -11.03 23.55 28.71
CA ALA A 522 -11.70 22.57 29.54
C ALA A 522 -10.80 22.05 30.67
N TYR A 523 -9.53 21.77 30.41
CA TYR A 523 -8.60 21.29 31.44
C TYR A 523 -8.15 22.36 32.43
N ALA A 524 -8.35 23.64 32.12
CA ALA A 524 -8.10 24.74 33.05
C ALA A 524 -9.26 24.98 34.05
N LEU A 525 -10.40 24.31 33.87
CA LEU A 525 -11.61 24.46 34.69
C LEU A 525 -11.52 23.79 36.06
#